data_AF-A0A2E1X0Q6-F1
#
_entry.id   AF-A0A2E1X0Q6-F1
#
_cell.length_a   1.000
_cell.length_b   1.000
_cell.length_c   1.000
_cell.angle_alpha   90.00
_cell.angle_beta   90.00
_cell.angle_gamma   90.00
#
_symmetry.space_group_name_H-M   'P 1'
#
loop_
_entity.id
_entity.type
_entity.pdbx_description
1 polymer ?
#
loop_
_entity_poly.entity_id
_entity_poly.type
_entity_poly.pdbx_seq_one_letter_code
_entity_poly.pdbx_strand_id
1 'polypeptide(L)'
;MPPWLSIVLKSLPRALLGILILPPLLVAGGGEEPPPGALDQFEREIRPLLAQRCYSCHSGRSEKIESGLRVDFRDGIRIGGERGPAVVPGDPGKSLLLRAVNGTEPDLSMPP
;
A
#
# COMPACT_ATOMS: atom_id res chain seq x y z
N MET A 1 -11.61 -14.37 65.24
CA MET A 1 -11.14 -14.20 63.84
C MET A 1 -11.96 -13.10 63.17
N PRO A 2 -11.33 -12.14 62.46
CA PRO A 2 -12.04 -10.97 61.97
C PRO A 2 -12.88 -11.27 60.69
N PRO A 3 -14.10 -10.71 60.58
CA PRO A 3 -15.17 -11.17 59.68
C PRO A 3 -15.09 -10.68 58.21
N TRP A 4 -13.91 -10.23 57.75
CA TRP A 4 -13.78 -9.60 56.43
C TRP A 4 -13.12 -10.49 55.36
N LEU A 5 -12.70 -11.72 55.69
CA LEU A 5 -11.96 -12.63 54.79
C LEU A 5 -12.85 -13.55 53.93
N SER A 6 -14.11 -13.19 53.67
CA SER A 6 -15.02 -13.98 52.81
C SER A 6 -15.52 -13.23 51.56
N ILE A 7 -15.07 -11.99 51.36
CA ILE A 7 -15.55 -11.13 50.27
C ILE A 7 -14.69 -11.27 48.99
N VAL A 8 -13.53 -11.92 49.05
CA VAL A 8 -12.56 -11.96 47.92
C VAL A 8 -12.72 -13.16 46.96
N LEU A 9 -13.61 -14.14 47.22
CA LEU A 9 -13.64 -15.40 46.43
C LEU A 9 -14.92 -15.68 45.62
N LYS A 10 -15.85 -14.73 45.48
CA LYS A 10 -17.12 -14.94 44.76
C LYS A 10 -17.38 -13.88 43.70
N SER A 11 -16.56 -13.80 42.65
CA SER A 11 -16.89 -13.05 41.42
C SER A 11 -16.04 -13.50 40.22
N LEU A 12 -15.88 -14.81 40.01
CA LEU A 12 -15.32 -15.30 38.75
C LEU A 12 -16.48 -15.77 37.85
N PRO A 13 -16.85 -15.02 36.80
CA PRO A 13 -17.87 -15.47 35.88
C PRO A 13 -17.32 -16.67 35.10
N ARG A 14 -17.84 -17.86 35.42
CA ARG A 14 -17.74 -19.07 34.61
C ARG A 14 -18.60 -18.90 33.37
N ALA A 15 -18.16 -18.06 32.44
CA ALA A 15 -18.84 -17.93 31.15
C ALA A 15 -17.81 -17.57 30.09
N LEU A 16 -17.92 -18.26 28.96
CA LEU A 16 -17.24 -18.00 27.68
C LEU A 16 -15.86 -18.64 27.53
N LEU A 17 -15.80 -19.95 27.80
CA LEU A 17 -15.06 -20.88 26.95
C LEU A 17 -15.70 -20.84 25.56
N GLY A 18 -15.18 -19.99 24.66
CA GLY A 18 -15.76 -19.85 23.32
C GLY A 18 -15.28 -18.62 22.54
N ILE A 19 -13.97 -18.34 22.52
CA ILE A 19 -13.42 -17.44 21.51
C ILE A 19 -13.04 -18.30 20.30
N LEU A 20 -14.02 -18.37 19.41
CA LEU A 20 -13.96 -18.57 17.96
C LEU A 20 -12.55 -18.44 17.38
N ILE A 21 -11.95 -19.59 17.02
CA ILE A 21 -10.76 -19.62 16.16
C ILE A 21 -11.26 -19.25 14.76
N LEU A 22 -11.35 -17.94 14.48
CA LEU A 22 -11.51 -17.46 13.11
C LEU A 22 -10.16 -17.76 12.41
N PRO A 23 -10.10 -18.61 11.38
CA PRO A 23 -8.86 -18.78 10.63
C PRO A 23 -8.49 -17.40 10.04
N PRO A 24 -7.21 -17.00 10.09
CA PRO A 24 -6.81 -15.78 9.43
C PRO A 24 -7.14 -15.95 7.95
N LEU A 25 -8.01 -15.08 7.45
CA LEU A 25 -8.30 -14.97 6.03
C LEU A 25 -7.01 -14.43 5.38
N LEU A 26 -6.09 -15.34 5.05
CA LEU A 26 -4.93 -15.03 4.23
C LEU A 26 -5.46 -14.73 2.82
N VAL A 27 -5.76 -13.46 2.56
CA VAL A 27 -5.80 -12.96 1.19
C VAL A 27 -4.36 -12.98 0.71
N ALA A 28 -3.97 -14.09 0.09
CA ALA A 28 -2.77 -14.15 -0.73
C ALA A 28 -2.96 -13.14 -1.87
N GLY A 29 -2.35 -11.96 -1.73
CA GLY A 29 -2.22 -11.03 -2.85
C GLY A 29 -1.48 -11.77 -3.95
N GLY A 30 -2.17 -12.03 -5.06
CA GLY A 30 -1.63 -12.73 -6.23
C GLY A 30 -0.44 -11.98 -6.81
N GLY A 31 0.74 -12.27 -6.29
CA GLY A 31 2.00 -11.90 -6.93
C GLY A 31 2.30 -12.94 -7.98
N GLU A 32 1.78 -12.74 -9.20
CA GLU A 32 2.30 -13.44 -10.36
C GLU A 32 3.81 -13.18 -10.44
N GLU A 33 4.62 -14.22 -10.61
CA GLU A 33 6.04 -14.01 -10.86
C GLU A 33 6.20 -13.22 -12.16
N PRO A 34 7.03 -12.16 -12.16
CA PRO A 34 7.25 -11.40 -13.36
C PRO A 34 7.84 -12.32 -14.44
N PRO A 35 7.44 -12.15 -15.71
CA PRO A 35 7.98 -12.97 -16.78
C PRO A 35 9.50 -12.77 -16.90
N PRO A 36 10.23 -13.75 -17.45
CA PRO A 36 11.65 -13.61 -17.71
C PRO A 36 11.96 -12.32 -18.47
N GLY A 37 12.95 -11.55 -18.00
CA GLY A 37 13.37 -10.29 -18.62
C GLY A 37 12.55 -9.04 -18.24
N ALA A 38 11.50 -9.16 -17.41
CA ALA A 38 10.71 -8.01 -16.99
C ALA A 38 11.51 -6.92 -16.27
N LEU A 39 12.53 -7.31 -15.48
CA LEU A 39 13.41 -6.35 -14.81
C LEU A 39 14.29 -5.60 -15.83
N ASP A 40 14.87 -6.30 -16.80
CA ASP A 40 15.69 -5.67 -17.84
C ASP A 40 14.85 -4.71 -18.69
N GLN A 41 13.61 -5.08 -19.01
CA GLN A 41 12.66 -4.20 -19.69
C GLN A 41 12.35 -2.97 -18.83
N PHE A 42 12.05 -3.16 -17.54
CA PHE A 42 11.77 -2.05 -16.64
C PHE A 42 12.94 -1.06 -16.57
N GLU A 43 14.16 -1.55 -16.41
CA GLU A 43 15.36 -0.72 -16.31
C GLU A 43 15.69 0.01 -17.62
N ARG A 44 15.46 -0.62 -18.78
CA ARG A 44 15.78 -0.05 -20.09
C ARG A 44 14.69 0.87 -20.65
N GLU A 45 13.42 0.60 -20.37
CA GLU A 45 12.29 1.28 -21.00
C GLU A 45 11.51 2.14 -20.01
N ILE A 46 11.22 1.63 -18.81
CA ILE A 46 10.29 2.29 -17.88
C ILE A 46 11.02 3.30 -16.97
N ARG A 47 12.10 2.90 -16.31
CA ARG A 47 12.85 3.78 -15.40
C ARG A 47 13.35 5.07 -16.09
N PRO A 48 13.87 5.05 -17.33
CA PRO A 48 14.29 6.28 -17.99
C PRO A 48 13.14 7.23 -18.28
N LEU A 49 11.94 6.72 -18.58
CA LEU A 49 10.74 7.54 -18.78
C LEU A 49 10.31 8.23 -17.48
N LEU A 50 10.26 7.48 -16.37
CA LEU A 50 9.97 8.04 -15.05
C LEU A 50 10.99 9.10 -14.65
N ALA A 51 12.27 8.84 -14.92
CA ALA A 51 13.34 9.79 -14.63
C ALA A 51 13.22 11.10 -15.41
N GLN A 52 12.83 11.03 -16.68
CA GLN A 52 12.73 12.20 -17.55
C GLN A 52 11.45 13.01 -17.32
N ARG A 53 10.34 12.36 -16.95
CA ARG A 53 9.01 12.99 -16.95
C ARG A 53 8.38 13.15 -15.58
N CYS A 54 8.80 12.36 -14.58
CA CYS A 54 8.12 12.30 -13.29
C CYS A 54 9.03 12.72 -12.12
N TYR A 55 10.35 12.51 -12.22
CA TYR A 55 11.25 12.71 -11.08
C TYR A 55 11.40 14.17 -10.65
N SER A 56 11.09 15.16 -11.50
CA SER A 56 11.14 16.56 -11.09
C SER A 56 10.23 16.84 -9.89
N CYS A 57 9.08 16.17 -9.81
CA CYS A 57 8.06 16.40 -8.77
C CYS A 57 7.81 15.19 -7.85
N HIS A 58 8.13 13.97 -8.30
CA HIS A 58 7.78 12.73 -7.59
C HIS A 58 9.00 11.84 -7.26
N SER A 59 10.14 12.44 -6.92
CA SER A 59 11.33 11.71 -6.48
C SER A 59 11.92 12.26 -5.19
N GLY A 60 12.81 11.49 -4.55
CA GLY A 60 13.54 11.98 -3.37
C GLY A 60 14.56 13.08 -3.68
N ARG A 61 14.74 13.42 -4.96
CA ARG A 61 15.60 14.52 -5.42
C ARG A 61 14.80 15.76 -5.80
N SER A 62 13.47 15.70 -5.76
CA SER A 62 12.60 16.84 -5.98
C SER A 62 12.75 17.85 -4.85
N GLU A 63 12.70 19.14 -5.16
CA GLU A 63 12.68 20.20 -4.14
C GLU A 63 11.44 20.08 -3.24
N LYS A 64 10.31 19.71 -3.84
CA LYS A 64 9.06 19.36 -3.18
C LYS A 64 8.52 18.04 -3.76
N ILE A 65 8.12 17.13 -2.88
CA ILE A 65 7.51 15.86 -3.28
C ILE A 65 6.00 16.08 -3.39
N GLU A 66 5.51 16.20 -4.63
CA GLU A 66 4.10 16.53 -4.88
C GLU A 66 3.17 15.38 -4.48
N SER A 67 2.10 15.73 -3.75
CA SER A 67 1.13 14.78 -3.17
C SER A 67 1.75 13.64 -2.35
N GLY A 68 2.99 13.81 -1.85
CA GLY A 68 3.74 12.76 -1.15
C GLY A 68 4.09 11.53 -2.01
N LEU A 69 3.86 11.57 -3.33
CA LEU A 69 4.06 10.42 -4.21
C LEU A 69 5.53 10.28 -4.62
N ARG A 70 6.04 9.04 -4.52
CA ARG A 70 7.40 8.66 -4.89
C ARG A 70 7.38 7.61 -5.99
N VAL A 71 7.92 7.91 -7.17
CA VAL A 71 8.00 6.97 -8.31
C VAL A 71 9.41 6.41 -8.54
N ASP A 72 10.39 6.86 -7.76
CA ASP A 72 11.81 6.53 -7.91
C ASP A 72 12.23 5.23 -7.21
N PHE A 73 11.33 4.61 -6.44
CA PHE A 73 11.54 3.31 -5.83
C PHE A 73 10.23 2.50 -5.71
N ARG A 74 10.38 1.17 -5.61
CA ARG A 74 9.28 0.20 -5.72
C ARG A 74 8.20 0.37 -4.67
N ASP A 75 8.56 0.57 -3.41
CA ASP A 75 7.56 0.66 -2.35
C ASP A 75 6.87 2.02 -2.36
N GLY A 76 7.57 3.09 -2.74
CA GLY A 76 7.00 4.43 -2.86
C GLY A 76 5.85 4.47 -3.85
N ILE A 77 5.99 3.80 -5.00
CA ILE A 77 4.94 3.81 -6.03
C ILE A 77 3.76 2.90 -5.68
N ARG A 78 3.98 1.90 -4.81
CA ARG A 78 2.95 0.94 -4.37
C ARG A 78 2.19 1.42 -3.13
N ILE A 79 2.87 2.05 -2.19
CA ILE A 79 2.22 2.76 -1.07
C ILE A 79 1.46 3.96 -1.63
N GLY A 80 2.10 4.68 -2.56
CA GLY A 80 1.53 5.85 -3.21
C GLY A 80 1.63 7.11 -2.35
N GLY A 81 0.86 8.13 -2.75
CA GLY A 81 0.81 9.43 -2.07
C GLY A 81 -0.52 9.64 -1.36
N GLU A 82 -0.90 10.91 -1.19
CA GLU A 82 -2.15 11.33 -0.54
C GLU A 82 -3.41 10.71 -1.17
N ARG A 83 -3.36 10.39 -2.46
CA ARG A 83 -4.49 9.79 -3.20
C ARG A 83 -4.49 8.25 -3.16
N GLY A 84 -3.52 7.63 -2.49
CA GLY A 84 -3.35 6.17 -2.41
C GLY A 84 -2.38 5.60 -3.45
N PRO A 85 -2.37 4.26 -3.63
CA PRO A 85 -1.42 3.53 -4.47
C PRO A 85 -1.36 4.02 -5.93
N ALA A 86 -0.16 4.37 -6.41
CA ALA A 86 0.03 4.74 -7.80
C ALA A 86 0.03 3.50 -8.72
N VAL A 87 0.61 2.39 -8.26
CA VAL A 87 0.62 1.11 -8.97
C VAL A 87 0.07 0.01 -8.08
N VAL A 88 -0.94 -0.70 -8.60
CA VAL A 88 -1.51 -1.92 -8.00
C VAL A 88 -1.03 -3.11 -8.83
N PRO A 89 -0.11 -3.96 -8.31
CA PRO A 89 0.37 -5.12 -9.05
C PRO A 89 -0.77 -6.04 -9.46
N GLY A 90 -0.75 -6.50 -10.71
CA GLY A 90 -1.79 -7.39 -11.27
C GLY A 90 -3.12 -6.71 -11.62
N ASP A 91 -3.32 -5.44 -11.26
CA ASP A 91 -4.57 -4.72 -11.55
C ASP A 91 -4.29 -3.31 -12.12
N PRO A 92 -4.03 -3.21 -13.45
CA PRO A 92 -3.82 -1.93 -14.13
C PRO A 92 -5.01 -0.97 -13.97
N GLY A 93 -6.24 -1.49 -13.94
CA GLY A 93 -7.47 -0.70 -13.83
C GLY A 93 -7.58 0.06 -12.50
N LYS A 94 -7.00 -0.48 -11.42
CA LYS A 94 -6.95 0.20 -10.12
C LYS A 94 -5.75 1.14 -9.96
N SER A 95 -4.77 1.09 -10.85
CA SER A 95 -3.54 1.89 -10.75
C SER A 95 -3.78 3.37 -11.10
N LEU A 96 -3.56 4.28 -10.15
CA LEU A 96 -3.72 5.73 -10.39
C LEU A 96 -2.73 6.27 -11.42
N LEU A 97 -1.52 5.70 -11.48
CA LEU A 97 -0.49 6.12 -12.44
C LEU A 97 -1.01 6.03 -13.89
N LEU A 98 -1.70 4.93 -14.22
CA LEU A 98 -2.23 4.71 -15.56
C LEU A 98 -3.38 5.67 -15.89
N ARG A 99 -4.22 6.01 -14.90
CA ARG A 99 -5.28 7.02 -15.06
C ARG A 99 -4.70 8.41 -15.30
N ALA A 100 -3.64 8.77 -14.57
CA ALA A 100 -2.94 10.05 -14.72
C ALA A 100 -2.29 10.20 -16.10
N VAL A 101 -1.53 9.20 -16.55
CA VAL A 101 -0.83 9.30 -17.86
C VAL A 101 -1.77 9.20 -19.07
N ASN A 102 -2.91 8.53 -18.91
CA ASN A 102 -3.94 8.48 -19.96
C ASN A 102 -4.83 9.73 -19.99
N GLY A 103 -4.71 10.63 -19.00
CA GLY A 103 -5.51 11.85 -18.92
C GLY A 103 -7.00 11.61 -18.75
N THR A 104 -7.40 10.47 -18.17
CA THR A 104 -8.82 10.10 -18.05
C THR A 104 -9.54 10.84 -16.92
N GLU A 105 -8.78 11.39 -15.97
CA GLU A 105 -9.30 12.05 -14.75
C GLU A 105 -8.63 13.43 -14.60
N PRO A 106 -9.38 14.54 -14.69
CA PRO A 106 -8.82 15.89 -14.58
C PRO A 106 -8.05 16.14 -13.28
N ASP A 107 -8.53 15.57 -12.17
CA ASP A 107 -7.93 15.74 -10.83
C ASP A 107 -6.59 15.01 -10.67
N LEU A 108 -6.21 14.18 -11.64
CA LEU A 108 -4.94 13.45 -11.68
C LEU A 108 -3.98 13.97 -12.76
N SER A 109 -4.30 15.10 -13.40
CA SER A 109 -3.50 15.65 -14.49
C SER A 109 -2.07 15.95 -14.04
N MET A 110 -1.11 15.68 -14.94
CA MET A 110 0.32 15.84 -14.71
C MET A 110 0.96 16.70 -15.80
N PRO A 111 2.02 17.48 -15.49
CA PRO A 111 2.60 17.70 -14.17
C PRO A 111 1.61 18.41 -13.20
N PRO A 112 1.76 18.19 -11.88
CA PRO A 112 0.81 18.66 -10.86
C PRO A 112 0.95 20.16 -10.56
#